data_AF-A0A2A3EAW1-F1
#
_entry.id   AF-A0A2A3EAW1-F1
#
_cell.length_a   1.000
_cell.length_b   1.000
_cell.length_c   1.000
_cell.angle_alpha   90.00
_cell.angle_beta   90.00
_cell.angle_gamma   90.00
#
_symmetry.space_group_name_H-M   'P 1'
#
loop_
_entity.id
_entity.type
_entity.pdbx_description
1 polymer ?
#
loop_
_entity_poly.entity_id
_entity_poly.type
_entity_poly.pdbx_seq_one_letter_code
_entity_poly.pdbx_strand_id
1 'polypeptide(L)'
;MDSVSNILGIDKVNMNGKLILIEEQHDSNANFLLNSVIFNALKNNYGICFVLFHNTINHYHNMGMKFGYNLTLLKEKDKITIIEPMKMIAYNMKYIYEPTKNCIINDVFIIIKNECEKMMQSNESVLIIMDDLNHIFNFGANLKEAISTLYSNTYL
;
A
#
# COMPACT_ATOMS: atom_id res chain seq x y z
N MET A 1 10.28 -22.73 -13.90
CA MET A 1 10.40 -22.36 -12.48
C MET A 1 9.03 -21.96 -12.03
N ASP A 2 8.50 -22.61 -10.99
CA ASP A 2 7.27 -22.13 -10.36
C ASP A 2 7.52 -20.74 -9.79
N SER A 3 6.60 -19.80 -10.05
CA SER A 3 6.69 -18.48 -9.44
C SER A 3 6.54 -18.62 -7.93
N VAL A 4 7.14 -17.69 -7.18
CA VAL A 4 7.03 -17.65 -5.72
C VAL A 4 5.55 -17.62 -5.28
N SER A 5 4.69 -16.95 -6.04
CA SER A 5 3.23 -16.96 -5.83
C SER A 5 2.61 -18.36 -5.86
N ASN A 6 3.08 -19.26 -6.74
CA ASN A 6 2.60 -20.66 -6.83
C ASN A 6 3.02 -21.47 -5.60
N ILE A 7 4.27 -21.33 -5.17
CA ILE A 7 4.80 -22.03 -3.99
C ILE A 7 4.04 -21.62 -2.72
N LEU A 8 3.78 -20.32 -2.57
CA LEU A 8 3.02 -19.78 -1.44
C LEU A 8 1.50 -20.00 -1.57
N GLY A 9 1.01 -20.44 -2.73
CA GLY A 9 -0.40 -20.62 -3.01
C GLY A 9 -1.22 -19.32 -3.06
N ILE A 10 -0.56 -18.18 -3.23
CA ILE A 10 -1.22 -16.87 -3.34
C ILE A 10 -2.12 -16.81 -4.59
N ASP A 11 -1.70 -17.48 -5.66
CA ASP A 11 -2.44 -17.59 -6.93
C ASP A 11 -3.59 -18.61 -6.89
N LYS A 12 -3.69 -19.41 -5.83
CA LYS A 12 -4.71 -20.47 -5.66
C LYS A 12 -5.89 -20.02 -4.80
N VAL A 13 -5.87 -18.79 -4.28
CA VAL A 13 -6.91 -18.25 -3.40
C VAL A 13 -7.41 -16.91 -3.92
N ASN A 14 -8.72 -16.68 -3.83
CA ASN A 14 -9.29 -15.34 -4.02
C ASN A 14 -8.89 -14.45 -2.84
N MET A 15 -8.23 -13.33 -3.13
CA MET A 15 -7.73 -12.36 -2.14
C MET A 15 -8.68 -11.16 -1.93
N ASN A 16 -9.78 -11.06 -2.67
CA ASN A 16 -10.73 -9.96 -2.52
C ASN A 16 -11.32 -9.93 -1.11
N GLY A 17 -11.33 -8.75 -0.49
CA GLY A 17 -11.82 -8.53 0.87
C GLY A 17 -10.96 -9.14 1.98
N LYS A 18 -9.78 -9.70 1.67
CA LYS A 18 -8.88 -10.29 2.66
C LYS A 18 -7.81 -9.30 3.10
N LEU A 19 -7.44 -9.40 4.38
CA LEU A 19 -6.30 -8.70 4.95
C LEU A 19 -5.11 -9.65 5.02
N ILE A 20 -3.95 -9.19 4.56
CA ILE A 20 -2.67 -9.89 4.69
C ILE A 20 -1.77 -9.04 5.59
N LEU A 21 -1.30 -9.61 6.69
CA LEU A 21 -0.26 -9.02 7.52
C LEU A 21 1.06 -9.70 7.17
N ILE A 22 2.07 -8.90 6.83
CA ILE A 22 3.45 -9.36 6.62
C ILE A 22 4.27 -8.74 7.74
N GLU A 23 4.85 -9.58 8.58
CA GLU A 23 5.74 -9.17 9.67
C GLU A 23 7.16 -9.63 9.33
N GLU A 24 8.10 -8.69 9.28
CA GLU A 24 9.52 -8.98 9.07
C GLU A 24 10.23 -9.09 10.42
N GLN A 25 10.93 -10.20 10.67
CA GLN A 25 11.75 -10.41 11.86
C GLN A 25 13.21 -10.04 11.57
N HIS A 26 14.00 -9.83 12.63
CA HIS A 26 15.44 -9.61 12.50
C HIS A 26 16.10 -10.69 11.61
N ASP A 27 17.01 -10.23 10.74
CA ASP A 27 17.75 -11.04 9.76
C ASP A 27 16.90 -11.75 8.68
N SER A 28 15.62 -11.38 8.55
CA SER A 28 14.77 -11.82 7.44
C SER A 28 14.49 -10.70 6.44
N ASN A 29 13.94 -11.05 5.28
CA ASN A 29 13.58 -10.10 4.23
C ASN A 29 12.22 -10.51 3.65
N ALA A 30 11.18 -9.75 3.94
CA ALA A 30 9.82 -10.04 3.51
C ALA A 30 9.49 -9.49 2.11
N ASN A 31 10.45 -8.83 1.44
CA ASN A 31 10.22 -8.26 0.11
C ASN A 31 9.76 -9.31 -0.90
N PHE A 32 10.23 -10.57 -0.82
CA PHE A 32 9.77 -11.61 -1.75
C PHE A 32 8.28 -11.91 -1.60
N LEU A 33 7.74 -11.85 -0.38
CA LEU A 33 6.31 -12.03 -0.10
C LEU A 33 5.51 -10.88 -0.71
N LEU A 34 5.92 -9.66 -0.42
CA LEU A 34 5.28 -8.45 -0.95
C LEU A 34 5.29 -8.44 -2.49
N ASN A 35 6.43 -8.74 -3.11
CA ASN A 35 6.53 -8.83 -4.57
C ASN A 35 5.64 -9.95 -5.14
N SER A 36 5.47 -11.07 -4.43
CA SER A 36 4.59 -12.17 -4.85
C SER A 36 3.11 -11.76 -4.83
N VAL A 37 2.72 -10.93 -3.86
CA VAL A 37 1.36 -10.35 -3.77
C VAL A 37 1.14 -9.33 -4.89
N ILE A 38 2.10 -8.42 -5.13
CA ILE A 38 2.05 -7.43 -6.22
C ILE A 38 1.93 -8.14 -7.57
N PHE A 39 2.80 -9.12 -7.83
CA PHE A 39 2.81 -9.85 -9.09
C PHE A 39 1.48 -10.57 -9.34
N ASN A 40 0.89 -11.16 -8.30
CA ASN A 40 -0.43 -11.78 -8.40
C ASN A 40 -1.52 -10.75 -8.71
N ALA A 41 -1.52 -9.59 -8.05
CA ALA A 41 -2.47 -8.51 -8.32
C ALA A 41 -2.36 -8.01 -9.77
N LEU A 42 -1.13 -7.81 -10.28
CA LEU A 42 -0.89 -7.40 -11.67
C LEU A 42 -1.38 -8.44 -12.67
N LYS A 43 -1.16 -9.75 -12.41
CA LYS A 43 -1.64 -10.84 -13.26
C LYS A 43 -3.17 -10.88 -13.35
N ASN A 44 -3.85 -10.54 -12.25
CA ASN A 44 -5.31 -10.44 -12.20
C ASN A 44 -5.83 -9.05 -12.62
N ASN A 45 -4.98 -8.19 -13.19
CA ASN A 45 -5.32 -6.86 -13.71
C ASN A 45 -5.90 -5.90 -12.65
N TYR A 46 -5.57 -6.11 -11.37
CA TYR A 46 -6.00 -5.25 -10.27
C TYR A 46 -5.26 -3.91 -10.30
N GLY A 47 -5.94 -2.86 -9.84
CA GLY A 47 -5.29 -1.62 -9.46
C GLY A 47 -4.48 -1.81 -8.18
N ILE A 48 -3.39 -1.06 -8.01
CA ILE A 48 -2.59 -1.08 -6.78
C ILE A 48 -2.53 0.32 -6.18
N CYS A 49 -2.96 0.47 -4.93
CA CYS A 49 -2.77 1.67 -4.14
C CYS A 49 -1.61 1.42 -3.16
N PHE A 50 -0.46 2.02 -3.44
CA PHE A 50 0.76 1.83 -2.66
C PHE A 50 0.95 2.99 -1.69
N VAL A 51 0.85 2.72 -0.39
CA VAL A 51 1.00 3.71 0.69
C VAL A 51 2.34 3.50 1.37
N LEU A 52 3.26 4.43 1.14
CA LEU A 52 4.67 4.33 1.50
C LEU A 52 5.04 5.31 2.61
N PHE A 53 5.09 4.83 3.84
CA PHE A 53 5.46 5.59 5.03
C PHE A 53 6.97 5.72 5.24
N HIS A 54 7.79 4.81 4.71
CA HIS A 54 9.25 4.86 4.90
C HIS A 54 10.00 4.85 3.57
N ASN A 55 9.89 3.72 2.86
CA ASN A 55 10.61 3.49 1.63
C ASN A 55 10.07 4.36 0.48
N THR A 56 10.93 4.69 -0.47
CA THR A 56 10.51 5.50 -1.63
C THR A 56 9.99 4.61 -2.75
N ILE A 57 9.21 5.20 -3.67
CA ILE A 57 8.86 4.55 -4.95
C ILE A 57 10.09 3.97 -5.67
N ASN A 58 11.24 4.65 -5.60
CA ASN A 58 12.46 4.22 -6.28
C ASN A 58 13.00 2.89 -5.72
N HIS A 59 12.89 2.68 -4.40
CA HIS A 59 13.24 1.41 -3.78
C HIS A 59 12.40 0.27 -4.38
N TYR A 60 11.08 0.46 -4.41
CA TYR A 60 10.13 -0.51 -4.97
C TYR A 60 10.24 -0.69 -6.47
N HIS A 61 10.59 0.37 -7.21
CA HIS A 61 10.82 0.29 -8.66
C HIS A 61 12.05 -0.58 -8.95
N ASN A 62 13.15 -0.37 -8.24
CA ASN A 62 14.36 -1.16 -8.39
C ASN A 62 14.16 -2.63 -8.04
N MET A 63 13.32 -2.91 -7.03
CA MET A 63 12.89 -4.28 -6.73
C MET A 63 12.01 -4.83 -7.85
N GLY A 64 10.97 -4.10 -8.26
CA GLY A 64 10.03 -4.54 -9.29
C GLY A 64 10.70 -4.90 -10.61
N MET A 65 11.71 -4.14 -11.03
CA MET A 65 12.49 -4.44 -12.24
C MET A 65 13.19 -5.81 -12.16
N LYS A 66 13.58 -6.27 -10.96
CA LYS A 66 14.12 -7.62 -10.74
C LYS A 66 13.05 -8.71 -10.77
N PHE A 67 11.81 -8.36 -10.41
CA PHE A 67 10.65 -9.27 -10.41
C PHE A 67 9.80 -9.17 -11.70
N GLY A 68 10.29 -8.46 -12.72
CA GLY A 68 9.69 -8.43 -14.06
C GLY A 68 8.56 -7.42 -14.26
N TYR A 69 8.42 -6.41 -13.38
CA TYR A 69 7.44 -5.34 -13.56
C TYR A 69 8.06 -3.95 -13.38
N ASN A 70 7.53 -2.97 -14.11
CA ASN A 70 8.03 -1.59 -14.09
C ASN A 70 6.97 -0.67 -13.48
N LEU A 71 7.23 -0.17 -12.27
CA LEU A 71 6.29 0.69 -11.55
C LEU A 71 6.01 2.03 -12.24
N THR A 72 6.97 2.57 -13.00
CA THR A 72 6.78 3.83 -13.73
C THR A 72 5.80 3.64 -14.88
N LEU A 73 5.98 2.57 -15.67
CA LEU A 73 5.05 2.22 -16.74
C LEU A 73 3.65 1.87 -16.22
N LEU A 74 3.57 1.21 -15.06
CA LEU A 74 2.28 0.92 -14.41
C LEU A 74 1.58 2.20 -13.95
N LYS A 75 2.35 3.19 -13.48
CA LYS A 75 1.82 4.49 -13.07
C LYS A 75 1.30 5.29 -14.27
N GLU A 76 2.03 5.29 -15.38
CA GLU A 76 1.59 5.92 -16.64
C GLU A 76 0.31 5.29 -17.22
N LYS A 77 0.01 4.04 -16.86
CA LYS A 77 -1.20 3.31 -17.27
C LYS A 77 -2.33 3.39 -16.24
N ASP A 78 -2.20 4.25 -15.22
CA ASP A 78 -3.14 4.36 -14.09
C ASP A 78 -3.42 3.02 -13.39
N LYS A 79 -2.47 2.08 -13.44
CA LYS A 79 -2.54 0.79 -12.74
C LYS A 79 -2.01 0.84 -11.32
N ILE A 80 -1.20 1.85 -11.00
CA ILE A 80 -0.70 2.07 -9.66
C ILE A 80 -0.78 3.54 -9.26
N THR A 81 -1.33 3.78 -8.08
CA THR A 81 -1.25 5.08 -7.39
C THR A 81 -0.31 4.94 -6.21
N ILE A 82 0.47 5.99 -5.95
CA ILE A 82 1.46 6.00 -4.87
C ILE A 82 1.19 7.19 -3.97
N ILE A 83 1.02 6.90 -2.70
CA ILE A 83 0.79 7.86 -1.62
C ILE A 83 2.01 7.78 -0.72
N GLU A 84 2.67 8.90 -0.47
CA GLU A 84 3.83 8.99 0.44
C GLU A 84 3.46 9.87 1.64
N PRO A 85 2.77 9.32 2.67
CA PRO A 85 2.19 10.12 3.75
C PRO A 85 3.22 11.04 4.43
N MET A 86 4.47 10.58 4.63
CA MET A 86 5.50 11.39 5.28
C MET A 86 5.79 12.69 4.53
N LYS A 87 5.78 12.66 3.19
CA LYS A 87 6.01 13.88 2.39
C LYS A 87 4.85 14.85 2.53
N MET A 88 3.63 14.34 2.57
CA MET A 88 2.41 15.15 2.75
C MET A 88 2.39 15.81 4.12
N ILE A 89 2.75 15.04 5.15
CA ILE A 89 2.82 15.52 6.53
C ILE A 89 3.90 16.58 6.68
N ALA A 90 5.12 16.31 6.18
CA ALA A 90 6.22 17.26 6.22
C ALA A 90 5.87 18.57 5.48
N TYR A 91 5.16 18.48 4.36
CA TYR A 91 4.64 19.64 3.64
C TYR A 91 3.64 20.42 4.50
N ASN A 92 2.64 19.77 5.09
CA ASN A 92 1.61 20.43 5.90
C ASN A 92 2.15 21.08 7.17
N MET A 93 3.14 20.46 7.84
CA MET A 93 3.81 21.04 9.02
C MET A 93 4.52 22.37 8.70
N LYS A 94 4.93 22.58 7.45
CA LYS A 94 5.57 23.84 7.04
C LYS A 94 4.60 25.03 7.01
N TYR A 95 3.29 24.78 6.95
CA TYR A 95 2.27 25.81 6.71
C TYR A 95 1.22 25.93 7.83
N ILE A 96 1.23 25.04 8.83
CA ILE A 96 0.23 25.01 9.92
C ILE A 96 0.95 25.21 11.27
N TYR A 97 0.56 26.25 12.02
CA TYR A 97 1.16 26.60 13.32
C TYR A 97 0.70 25.69 14.47
N GLU A 98 -0.47 25.04 14.34
CA GLU A 98 -0.95 24.01 15.29
C GLU A 98 -1.78 22.92 14.57
N PRO A 99 -1.17 21.84 14.09
CA PRO A 99 -1.92 20.66 13.66
C PRO A 99 -2.42 19.87 14.88
N THR A 100 -3.72 19.65 15.00
CA THR A 100 -4.24 18.65 15.95
C THR A 100 -3.90 17.25 15.45
N LYS A 101 -3.17 16.46 16.25
CA LYS A 101 -2.57 15.16 15.87
C LYS A 101 -3.53 14.19 15.16
N ASN A 102 -4.79 14.11 15.60
CA ASN A 102 -5.78 13.20 15.02
C ASN A 102 -6.21 13.58 13.59
N CYS A 103 -6.04 14.84 13.18
CA CYS A 103 -6.46 15.29 11.85
C CYS A 103 -5.54 14.73 10.76
N ILE A 104 -4.23 14.67 11.02
CA ILE A 104 -3.22 14.26 10.04
C ILE A 104 -3.43 12.83 9.54
N ILE A 105 -3.64 11.88 10.45
CA ILE A 105 -3.80 10.47 10.07
C ILE A 105 -5.14 10.24 9.36
N ASN A 106 -6.19 10.95 9.79
CA ASN A 106 -7.49 10.91 9.13
C ASN A 106 -7.40 11.44 7.70
N ASP A 107 -6.65 12.53 7.47
CA ASP A 107 -6.43 13.08 6.14
C ASP A 107 -5.75 12.04 5.23
N VAL A 108 -4.71 11.35 5.74
CA VAL A 108 -4.03 10.26 5.01
C VAL A 108 -5.03 9.16 4.63
N PHE A 109 -5.89 8.73 5.54
CA PHE A 109 -6.90 7.71 5.26
C PHE A 109 -7.96 8.18 4.25
N ILE A 110 -8.40 9.45 4.33
CA ILE A 110 -9.30 10.05 3.34
C ILE A 110 -8.65 10.07 1.96
N ILE A 111 -7.38 10.41 1.87
CA ILE A 111 -6.62 10.40 0.61
C ILE A 111 -6.56 8.98 0.04
N ILE A 112 -6.20 7.99 0.86
CA ILE A 112 -6.16 6.58 0.45
C ILE A 112 -7.51 6.14 -0.10
N LYS A 113 -8.59 6.45 0.60
CA LYS A 113 -9.96 6.13 0.18
C LYS A 113 -10.29 6.76 -1.17
N ASN A 114 -10.09 8.07 -1.31
CA ASN A 114 -10.43 8.78 -2.54
C ASN A 114 -9.64 8.26 -3.74
N GLU A 115 -8.36 7.91 -3.55
CA GLU A 115 -7.55 7.31 -4.61
C GLU A 115 -8.04 5.89 -4.97
N CYS A 116 -8.41 5.07 -3.98
CA CYS A 116 -8.98 3.75 -4.25
C CYS A 116 -10.33 3.84 -5.00
N GLU A 117 -11.22 4.73 -4.58
CA GLU A 117 -12.51 4.96 -5.25
C GLU A 117 -12.33 5.38 -6.71
N LYS A 118 -11.36 6.23 -7.01
CA LYS A 118 -11.00 6.59 -8.41
C LYS A 118 -10.50 5.38 -9.17
N MET A 119 -9.61 4.58 -8.58
CA MET A 119 -9.05 3.40 -9.25
C MET A 119 -10.11 2.32 -9.51
N MET A 120 -11.11 2.18 -8.64
CA MET A 120 -12.23 1.24 -8.83
C MET A 120 -13.10 1.59 -10.04
N GLN A 121 -13.05 2.81 -10.57
CA GLN A 121 -13.78 3.19 -11.79
C GLN A 121 -13.22 2.51 -13.05
N SER A 122 -11.94 2.10 -13.03
CA SER A 122 -11.23 1.53 -14.18
C SER A 122 -10.61 0.15 -13.90
N ASN A 123 -10.74 -0.35 -12.67
CA ASN A 123 -10.20 -1.65 -12.24
C ASN A 123 -11.28 -2.45 -11.52
N GLU A 124 -11.31 -3.77 -11.76
CA GLU A 124 -12.26 -4.69 -11.12
C GLU A 124 -12.03 -4.80 -9.60
N SER A 125 -10.77 -4.69 -9.17
CA SER A 125 -10.37 -4.75 -7.76
C SER A 125 -9.15 -3.87 -7.55
N VAL A 126 -8.96 -3.41 -6.30
CA VAL A 126 -7.83 -2.59 -5.89
C VAL A 126 -7.14 -3.26 -4.70
N LEU A 127 -5.85 -3.56 -4.86
CA LEU A 127 -4.98 -4.00 -3.78
C LEU A 127 -4.41 -2.76 -3.08
N ILE A 128 -4.69 -2.62 -1.78
CA ILE A 128 -4.06 -1.61 -0.93
C ILE A 128 -2.85 -2.24 -0.25
N ILE A 129 -1.70 -1.59 -0.38
CA ILE A 129 -0.47 -2.02 0.28
C ILE A 129 0.03 -0.87 1.16
N MET A 130 0.34 -1.16 2.43
CA MET A 130 0.87 -0.19 3.38
C MET A 130 2.23 -0.65 3.89
N ASP A 131 3.27 0.17 3.69
CA ASP A 131 4.64 -0.12 4.12
C ASP A 131 5.40 1.15 4.53
N ASP A 132 6.08 1.27 5.66
CA ASP A 132 6.04 0.42 6.86
C ASP A 132 4.97 0.98 7.82
N LEU A 133 4.01 0.13 8.20
CA LEU A 133 2.88 0.49 9.06
C LEU A 133 3.31 1.03 10.43
N ASN A 134 4.50 0.65 10.91
CA ASN A 134 5.03 1.10 12.20
C ASN A 134 5.11 2.63 12.32
N HIS A 135 5.30 3.32 11.20
CA HIS A 135 5.37 4.78 11.22
C HIS A 135 4.05 5.45 11.56
N ILE A 136 2.90 4.77 11.43
CA ILE A 136 1.60 5.31 11.85
C ILE A 136 1.61 5.62 13.36
N PHE A 137 2.31 4.83 14.17
CA PHE A 137 2.41 5.04 15.62
C PHE A 137 3.13 6.34 15.99
N ASN A 138 4.03 6.83 15.13
CA ASN A 138 4.71 8.12 15.35
C ASN A 138 3.72 9.31 15.33
N PHE A 139 2.52 9.12 14.77
CA PHE A 139 1.47 10.13 14.72
C PHE A 139 0.46 10.02 15.87
N GLY A 140 0.70 9.12 16.83
CA GLY A 140 -0.16 8.93 17.99
C GLY A 140 -1.41 8.08 17.72
N ALA A 141 -1.56 7.57 16.50
CA ALA A 141 -2.57 6.56 16.21
C ALA A 141 -2.16 5.22 16.82
N ASN A 142 -3.11 4.47 17.36
CA ASN A 142 -2.87 3.10 17.81
C ASN A 142 -3.28 2.08 16.72
N LEU A 143 -2.86 0.82 16.89
CA LEU A 143 -3.10 -0.23 15.90
C LEU A 143 -4.59 -0.45 15.64
N LYS A 144 -5.41 -0.30 16.70
CA LYS A 144 -6.87 -0.42 16.60
C LYS A 144 -7.45 0.70 15.73
N GLU A 145 -6.99 1.94 15.86
CA GLU A 145 -7.40 3.07 15.02
C GLU A 145 -6.99 2.86 13.57
N ALA A 146 -5.74 2.44 13.33
CA ALA A 146 -5.24 2.16 11.99
C ALA A 146 -6.07 1.05 11.30
N ILE A 147 -6.29 -0.06 12.00
CA ILE A 147 -7.07 -1.20 11.50
C ILE A 147 -8.55 -0.83 11.36
N SER A 148 -9.16 -0.18 12.34
CA SER A 148 -10.59 0.18 12.29
C SER A 148 -10.90 1.17 11.17
N THR A 149 -9.98 2.08 10.84
CA THR A 149 -10.15 3.02 9.73
C THR A 149 -10.04 2.29 8.38
N LEU A 150 -9.23 1.24 8.28
CA LEU A 150 -9.19 0.36 7.12
C LEU A 150 -10.53 -0.38 6.96
N TYR A 151 -10.99 -1.07 8.02
CA TYR A 151 -12.22 -1.88 7.99
C TYR A 151 -13.50 -1.07 7.79
N SER A 152 -13.63 0.08 8.45
CA SER A 152 -14.82 0.95 8.29
C SER A 152 -14.93 1.55 6.88
N ASN A 153 -13.84 1.56 6.11
CA ASN A 153 -13.82 1.97 4.71
C ASN A 153 -13.71 0.80 3.72
N THR A 154 -13.69 -0.46 4.17
CA THR A 154 -13.71 -1.65 3.29
C THR A 154 -15.14 -2.11 2.93
N TYR A 155 -16.18 -1.44 3.46
CA TYR A 155 -17.58 -1.63 3.04
C TYR A 155 -17.99 -0.60 1.98
N LEU A 156 -17.20 -0.53 0.90
CA LEU A 156 -17.58 0.10 -0.37
C LEU A 156 -17.91 -1.00 -1.38
#